data_AF-A0A833GE23-F1
#
_entry.id   AF-A0A833GE23-F1
#
_cell.length_a   1.000
_cell.length_b   1.000
_cell.length_c   1.000
_cell.angle_alpha   90.00
_cell.angle_beta   90.00
_cell.angle_gamma   90.00
#
_symmetry.space_group_name_H-M   'P 1'
#
loop_
_entity.id
_entity.type
_entity.pdbx_description
1 polymer ?
#
loop_
_entity_poly.entity_id
_entity_poly.type
_entity_poly.pdbx_seq_one_letter_code
_entity_poly.pdbx_strand_id
1 'polypeptide(L)'
;MTPAARVSAAIDILADLWATRRPAAAALKDWGLKHRFAGSADRAAIAGLVYDALRRRASAAFVMDDAAPRAVMLGMLRIERGLDVDAIAHLFDGARFAPPPLTDSEHNRLAAPDLSGAPAHVAGDYPEWL
;
A
#
# COMPACT_ATOMS: atom_id res chain seq x y z
N MET A 1 1.44 17.90 0.58
CA MET A 1 0.92 16.90 1.56
C MET A 1 2.09 16.17 2.21
N THR A 2 2.01 15.76 3.48
CA THR A 2 3.11 14.99 4.12
C THR A 2 3.21 13.58 3.51
N PRO A 3 4.39 12.93 3.55
CA PRO A 3 4.53 11.55 3.09
C PRO A 3 3.53 10.59 3.76
N ALA A 4 3.37 10.65 5.08
CA ALA A 4 2.40 9.83 5.83
C ALA A 4 0.95 10.05 5.35
N ALA A 5 0.56 11.30 5.08
CA ALA A 5 -0.77 11.58 4.53
C ALA A 5 -0.97 10.99 3.12
N ARG A 6 0.09 10.94 2.29
CA ARG A 6 0.03 10.29 0.97
C ARG A 6 -0.17 8.78 1.08
N VAL A 7 0.45 8.15 2.07
CA VAL A 7 0.22 6.73 2.40
C VAL A 7 -1.22 6.51 2.83
N SER A 8 -1.75 7.33 3.75
CA SER A 8 -3.16 7.23 4.16
C SER A 8 -4.12 7.34 2.98
N ALA A 9 -3.93 8.34 2.11
CA ALA A 9 -4.76 8.52 0.93
C ALA A 9 -4.68 7.33 -0.04
N ALA A 10 -3.49 6.74 -0.21
CA ALA A 10 -3.31 5.57 -1.06
C ALA A 10 -4.03 4.33 -0.47
N ILE A 11 -4.00 4.14 0.86
CA ILE A 11 -4.76 3.08 1.55
C ILE A 11 -6.27 3.26 1.32
N ASP A 12 -6.80 4.47 1.47
CA ASP A 12 -8.22 4.76 1.23
C ASP A 12 -8.64 4.49 -0.21
N ILE A 13 -7.79 4.84 -1.19
CA ILE A 13 -8.05 4.55 -2.61
C ILE A 13 -8.03 3.05 -2.88
N LEU A 14 -7.10 2.30 -2.29
CA LEU A 14 -7.08 0.83 -2.41
C LEU A 14 -8.34 0.20 -1.78
N ALA A 15 -8.81 0.72 -0.64
CA ALA A 15 -10.04 0.27 -0.01
C ALA A 15 -11.26 0.47 -0.93
N ASP A 16 -11.38 1.66 -1.54
CA ASP A 16 -12.43 1.94 -2.52
C ASP A 16 -12.34 1.03 -3.75
N LEU A 17 -11.13 0.76 -4.25
CA LEU A 17 -10.92 -0.14 -5.39
C LEU A 17 -11.38 -1.56 -5.10
N TRP A 18 -11.15 -2.08 -3.90
CA TRP A 18 -11.61 -3.43 -3.57
C TRP A 18 -13.11 -3.52 -3.33
N ALA A 19 -13.71 -2.47 -2.76
CA ALA A 19 -15.14 -2.40 -2.57
C ALA A 19 -15.92 -2.29 -3.88
N THR A 20 -15.41 -1.48 -4.82
CA THR A 20 -16.14 -1.11 -6.04
C THR A 20 -15.68 -1.85 -7.30
N ARG A 21 -14.48 -2.44 -7.28
CA ARG A 21 -13.85 -3.16 -8.42
C ARG A 21 -13.79 -2.34 -9.71
N ARG A 22 -13.61 -1.03 -9.59
CA ARG A 22 -13.46 -0.10 -10.72
C ARG A 22 -12.00 0.06 -11.16
N PRO A 23 -11.72 0.59 -12.36
CA PRO A 23 -10.35 0.86 -12.80
C PRO A 23 -9.61 1.84 -11.86
N ALA A 24 -8.34 1.55 -11.56
CA ALA A 24 -7.49 2.38 -10.69
C ALA A 24 -7.44 3.86 -11.11
N ALA A 25 -7.30 4.12 -12.41
CA ALA A 25 -7.27 5.48 -12.95
C ALA A 25 -8.56 6.27 -12.66
N ALA A 26 -9.71 5.60 -12.68
CA ALA A 26 -11.00 6.23 -12.37
C ALA A 26 -11.10 6.57 -10.87
N ALA A 27 -10.64 5.68 -9.99
CA ALA A 27 -10.60 5.94 -8.55
C ALA A 27 -9.65 7.08 -8.18
N LEU A 28 -8.44 7.11 -8.76
CA LEU A 28 -7.47 8.19 -8.57
C LEU A 28 -8.04 9.54 -9.04
N LYS A 29 -8.72 9.57 -10.19
CA LYS A 29 -9.37 10.77 -10.72
C LYS A 29 -10.47 11.27 -9.78
N ASP A 30 -11.38 10.39 -9.35
CA ASP A 30 -12.49 10.72 -8.46
C ASP A 30 -12.00 11.21 -7.09
N TRP A 31 -11.03 10.50 -6.48
CA TRP A 31 -10.39 10.95 -5.25
C TRP A 31 -9.79 12.34 -5.43
N GLY A 32 -9.08 12.57 -6.53
CA GLY A 32 -8.48 13.87 -6.83
C GLY A 32 -9.50 15.01 -7.01
N LEU A 33 -10.68 14.76 -7.56
CA LEU A 33 -11.73 15.78 -7.67
C LEU A 33 -12.28 16.20 -6.31
N LYS A 34 -12.38 15.24 -5.37
CA LYS A 34 -12.83 15.46 -3.99
C LYS A 34 -11.75 16.14 -3.12
N HIS A 35 -10.47 15.95 -3.45
CA HIS A 35 -9.33 16.47 -2.69
C HIS A 35 -8.60 17.58 -3.47
N ARG A 36 -9.26 18.73 -3.64
CA ARG A 36 -8.74 19.87 -4.43
C ARG A 36 -7.45 20.49 -3.89
N PHE A 37 -7.15 20.27 -2.61
CA PHE A 37 -5.91 20.73 -1.98
C PHE A 37 -4.67 19.94 -2.44
N ALA A 38 -4.84 18.72 -2.96
CA ALA A 38 -3.73 17.91 -3.44
C ALA A 38 -3.26 18.44 -4.80
N GLY A 39 -2.01 18.94 -4.85
CA GLY A 39 -1.37 19.41 -6.08
C GLY A 39 -0.96 18.26 -7.02
N SER A 40 -0.42 18.60 -8.18
CA SER A 40 0.04 17.62 -9.18
C SER A 40 1.10 16.65 -8.61
N ALA A 41 2.07 17.16 -7.85
CA ALA A 41 3.10 16.35 -7.21
C ALA A 41 2.52 15.39 -6.16
N ASP A 42 1.55 15.83 -5.36
CA ASP A 42 0.88 14.97 -4.37
C ASP A 42 0.09 13.87 -5.06
N ARG A 43 -0.66 14.20 -6.13
CA ARG A 43 -1.43 13.22 -6.91
C ARG A 43 -0.53 12.20 -7.59
N ALA A 44 0.60 12.63 -8.15
CA ALA A 44 1.58 11.73 -8.75
C ALA A 44 2.18 10.78 -7.71
N ALA A 45 2.54 11.29 -6.53
CA ALA A 45 3.07 10.46 -5.44
C ALA A 45 2.05 9.42 -4.96
N ILE A 46 0.78 9.82 -4.76
CA ILE A 46 -0.30 8.92 -4.37
C ILE A 46 -0.56 7.86 -5.45
N ALA A 47 -0.62 8.26 -6.73
CA ALA A 47 -0.78 7.33 -7.84
C ALA A 47 0.35 6.30 -7.88
N GLY A 48 1.60 6.73 -7.67
CA GLY A 48 2.75 5.83 -7.57
C GLY A 48 2.55 4.77 -6.49
N LEU A 49 2.19 5.17 -5.28
CA LEU A 49 1.91 4.24 -4.17
C LEU A 49 0.79 3.24 -4.51
N VAL A 50 -0.31 3.72 -5.10
CA VAL A 50 -1.44 2.85 -5.48
C VAL A 50 -1.03 1.85 -6.55
N TYR A 51 -0.31 2.27 -7.58
CA TYR A 51 0.10 1.36 -8.66
C TYR A 51 1.14 0.35 -8.21
N ASP A 52 2.09 0.73 -7.34
CA ASP A 52 3.05 -0.21 -6.78
C ASP A 52 2.34 -1.24 -5.91
N ALA A 53 1.39 -0.81 -5.08
CA ALA A 53 0.58 -1.71 -4.26
C ALA A 53 -0.23 -2.69 -5.10
N LEU A 54 -0.78 -2.26 -6.24
CA LEU A 54 -1.48 -3.14 -7.17
C LEU A 54 -0.53 -4.12 -7.87
N ARG A 55 0.68 -3.66 -8.25
CA ARG A 55 1.70 -4.50 -8.90
C ARG A 55 2.25 -5.56 -7.97
N ARG A 56 2.35 -5.27 -6.67
CA ARG A 56 2.95 -6.15 -5.66
C ARG A 56 1.93 -6.77 -4.72
N ARG A 57 0.68 -6.82 -5.16
CA ARG A 57 -0.47 -7.16 -4.31
C ARG A 57 -0.35 -8.55 -3.70
N ALA A 58 0.02 -9.55 -4.51
CA ALA A 58 -0.02 -10.94 -4.08
C ALA A 58 1.10 -11.21 -3.08
N SER A 59 2.32 -10.81 -3.42
CA SER A 59 3.48 -10.95 -2.53
C SER A 59 3.35 -10.11 -1.25
N ALA A 60 2.86 -8.88 -1.34
CA ALA A 60 2.62 -8.03 -0.17
C ALA A 60 1.57 -8.63 0.77
N ALA A 61 0.46 -9.13 0.22
CA ALA A 61 -0.57 -9.78 1.02
C ALA A 61 -0.05 -11.08 1.67
N PHE A 62 0.80 -11.83 0.98
CA PHE A 62 1.43 -13.04 1.53
C PHE A 62 2.37 -12.72 2.68
N VAL A 63 3.29 -11.77 2.50
CA VAL A 63 4.24 -11.35 3.55
C VAL A 63 3.50 -10.88 4.80
N MET A 64 2.44 -10.09 4.61
CA MET A 64 1.64 -9.59 5.73
C MET A 64 0.58 -10.57 6.23
N ASP A 65 0.35 -11.68 5.52
CA ASP A 65 -0.75 -12.65 5.74
C ASP A 65 -2.09 -11.97 5.97
N ASP A 66 -2.31 -10.91 5.20
CA ASP A 66 -3.52 -10.13 5.19
C ASP A 66 -3.62 -9.43 3.84
N ALA A 67 -4.80 -9.55 3.24
CA ALA A 67 -5.12 -8.92 1.97
C ALA A 67 -5.86 -7.59 2.15
N ALA A 68 -5.88 -7.00 3.36
CA ALA A 68 -6.43 -5.68 3.68
C ALA A 68 -5.61 -4.52 3.06
N PRO A 69 -6.19 -3.32 2.80
CA PRO A 69 -5.53 -2.30 1.95
C PRO A 69 -4.28 -1.76 2.60
N ARG A 70 -4.35 -1.64 3.92
CA ARG A 70 -3.24 -1.34 4.80
C ARG A 70 -2.13 -2.39 4.72
N ALA A 71 -2.47 -3.67 4.86
CA ALA A 71 -1.49 -4.76 4.80
C ALA A 71 -0.77 -4.80 3.45
N VAL A 72 -1.50 -4.67 2.34
CA VAL A 72 -0.89 -4.60 1.00
C VAL A 72 0.02 -3.38 0.86
N MET A 73 -0.37 -2.22 1.38
CA MET A 73 0.49 -1.02 1.38
C MET A 73 1.78 -1.24 2.19
N LEU A 74 1.68 -1.80 3.39
CA LEU A 74 2.81 -2.10 4.26
C LEU A 74 3.78 -3.09 3.60
N GLY A 75 3.25 -4.22 3.11
CA GLY A 75 4.05 -5.22 2.42
C GLY A 75 4.75 -4.62 1.19
N MET A 76 4.04 -3.83 0.37
CA MET A 76 4.63 -3.15 -0.79
C MET A 76 5.76 -2.19 -0.40
N LEU A 77 5.56 -1.35 0.63
CA LEU A 77 6.61 -0.43 1.10
C LEU A 77 7.89 -1.20 1.50
N ARG A 78 7.73 -2.39 2.06
CA ARG A 78 8.86 -3.25 2.43
C ARG A 78 9.53 -3.91 1.22
N ILE A 79 8.76 -4.56 0.35
CA ILE A 79 9.30 -5.44 -0.71
C ILE A 79 9.62 -4.72 -2.02
N GLU A 80 8.94 -3.63 -2.33
CA GLU A 80 9.13 -2.86 -3.58
C GLU A 80 9.95 -1.60 -3.33
N ARG A 81 9.61 -0.86 -2.27
CA ARG A 81 10.32 0.37 -1.92
C ARG A 81 11.53 0.13 -1.02
N GLY A 82 11.70 -1.10 -0.52
CA GLY A 82 12.89 -1.50 0.25
C GLY A 82 13.02 -0.78 1.60
N LEU A 83 11.96 -0.15 2.10
CA LEU A 83 12.00 0.56 3.37
C LEU A 83 12.20 -0.42 4.52
N ASP A 84 12.98 -0.04 5.52
CA ASP A 84 13.06 -0.78 6.77
C ASP A 84 11.85 -0.51 7.66
N VAL A 85 11.74 -1.27 8.76
CA VAL A 85 10.58 -1.23 9.66
C VAL A 85 10.43 0.15 10.30
N ASP A 86 11.53 0.80 10.66
CA ASP A 86 11.51 2.11 11.33
C ASP A 86 11.07 3.21 10.37
N ALA A 87 11.56 3.21 9.13
CA ALA A 87 11.11 4.13 8.08
C ALA A 87 9.62 3.94 7.76
N ILE A 88 9.14 2.69 7.76
CA ILE A 88 7.70 2.42 7.63
C ILE A 88 6.95 2.93 8.86
N ALA A 89 7.41 2.65 10.08
CA ALA A 89 6.75 3.12 11.31
C ALA A 89 6.60 4.66 11.34
N HIS A 90 7.60 5.40 10.85
CA HIS A 90 7.51 6.86 10.71
C HIS A 90 6.43 7.36 9.74
N LEU A 91 6.01 6.54 8.77
CA LEU A 91 4.89 6.86 7.88
C LEU A 91 3.52 6.53 8.50
N PHE A 92 3.51 5.83 9.63
CA PHE A 92 2.33 5.30 10.32
C PHE A 92 2.23 5.81 11.76
N ASP A 93 2.73 6.99 12.06
CA ASP A 93 2.82 7.52 13.43
C ASP A 93 1.48 7.96 14.07
N GLY A 94 0.35 7.88 13.34
CA GLY A 94 -0.95 8.35 13.81
C GLY A 94 -1.07 9.87 13.99
N ALA A 95 -0.09 10.65 13.53
CA ALA A 95 -0.19 12.09 13.48
C ALA A 95 -1.33 12.54 12.56
N ARG A 96 -1.57 13.86 12.49
CA ARG A 96 -2.65 14.41 11.68
C ARG A 96 -2.57 13.93 10.22
N PHE A 97 -3.60 13.21 9.78
CA PHE A 97 -3.74 12.58 8.45
C PHE A 97 -2.78 11.41 8.17
N ALA A 98 -1.96 11.00 9.13
CA ALA A 98 -1.18 9.78 9.04
C ALA A 98 -2.05 8.55 9.38
N PRO A 99 -1.78 7.38 8.78
CA PRO A 99 -2.41 6.14 9.22
C PRO A 99 -1.97 5.80 10.66
N PRO A 100 -2.76 4.99 11.39
CA PRO A 100 -2.46 4.65 12.78
C PRO A 100 -1.16 3.82 12.91
N PRO A 101 -0.53 3.83 14.10
CA PRO A 101 0.66 3.04 14.45
C PRO A 101 0.60 1.60 13.98
N LEU A 102 1.77 1.06 13.65
CA LEU A 102 1.92 -0.36 13.35
C LEU A 102 1.51 -1.18 14.57
N THR A 103 0.80 -2.26 14.33
CA THR A 103 0.55 -3.28 15.36
C THR A 103 1.80 -4.14 15.55
N ASP A 104 1.90 -4.84 16.67
CA ASP A 104 3.00 -5.78 16.93
C ASP A 104 3.11 -6.86 15.84
N SER A 105 1.97 -7.35 15.35
CA SER A 105 1.91 -8.31 14.24
C SER A 105 2.49 -7.72 12.96
N GLU A 106 2.11 -6.50 12.60
CA GLU A 106 2.64 -5.80 11.43
C GLU A 106 4.15 -5.56 11.55
N HIS A 107 4.62 -5.12 12.71
CA HIS A 107 6.05 -4.94 13.01
C HIS A 107 6.84 -6.24 12.77
N ASN A 108 6.37 -7.35 13.35
CA ASN A 108 7.06 -8.63 13.26
C ASN A 108 7.17 -9.13 11.81
N ARG A 109 6.11 -8.98 11.02
CA ARG A 109 6.11 -9.40 9.61
C ARG A 109 6.98 -8.53 8.73
N LEU A 110 7.05 -7.23 9.00
CA LEU A 110 7.91 -6.30 8.25
C LEU A 110 9.40 -6.48 8.58
N ALA A 111 9.73 -6.92 9.79
CA ALA A 111 11.10 -7.16 10.24
C ALA A 111 11.77 -8.31 9.49
N ALA A 112 11.01 -9.35 9.17
CA ALA A 112 11.49 -10.53 8.46
C ALA A 112 10.49 -10.92 7.35
N PRO A 113 10.40 -10.13 6.25
CA PRO A 113 9.51 -10.46 5.15
C PRO A 113 9.96 -11.76 4.50
N ASP A 114 9.08 -12.75 4.47
CA ASP A 114 9.38 -14.09 3.94
C ASP A 114 8.41 -14.46 2.81
N LEU A 115 8.97 -14.84 1.66
CA LEU A 115 8.27 -15.33 0.48
C LEU A 115 8.64 -16.77 0.14
N SER A 116 9.48 -17.44 0.93
CA SER A 116 10.01 -18.78 0.62
C SER A 116 8.92 -19.85 0.49
N GLY A 117 7.79 -19.68 1.20
CA GLY A 117 6.61 -20.56 1.11
C GLY A 117 5.55 -20.11 0.09
N ALA A 118 5.76 -19.00 -0.62
CA ALA A 118 4.77 -18.47 -1.54
C ALA A 118 4.73 -19.28 -2.85
N PRO A 119 3.54 -19.57 -3.40
CA PRO A 119 3.43 -20.08 -4.78
C PRO A 119 4.14 -19.15 -5.77
N ALA A 120 4.67 -19.69 -6.87
CA ALA A 120 5.46 -18.91 -7.82
C ALA A 120 4.72 -17.67 -8.35
N HIS A 121 3.41 -17.79 -8.63
CA HIS A 121 2.58 -16.69 -9.09
C HIS A 121 2.38 -15.59 -8.03
N VAL A 122 2.42 -15.95 -6.74
CA VAL A 122 2.38 -15.00 -5.63
C VAL A 122 3.73 -14.31 -5.48
N ALA A 123 4.82 -15.07 -5.46
CA ALA A 123 6.18 -14.55 -5.33
C ALA A 123 6.57 -13.62 -6.51
N GLY A 124 6.10 -13.95 -7.71
CA GLY A 124 6.35 -13.19 -8.93
C GLY A 124 5.28 -12.15 -9.28
N ASP A 125 4.23 -12.01 -8.46
CA ASP A 125 3.09 -11.11 -8.70
C ASP A 125 2.50 -11.20 -10.13
N TYR A 126 2.23 -12.42 -10.58
CA TYR A 126 1.58 -12.68 -11.87
C TYR A 126 0.33 -13.54 -11.68
N PRO A 127 -0.57 -13.61 -12.68
CA PRO A 127 -1.79 -14.42 -12.57
C PRO A 127 -1.50 -15.91 -12.39
N GLU A 128 -2.25 -16.58 -11.53
CA GLU A 128 -2.08 -18.02 -11.22
C GLU A 128 -2.14 -18.94 -12.46
N TRP A 129 -2.80 -18.51 -13.53
CA TRP A 129 -3.00 -19.30 -14.74
C TRP A 129 -1.83 -19.26 -15.74
N LEU A 130 -0.76 -18.50 -15.45
CA LEU A 130 0.50 -18.50 -16.21
C LEU A 130 1.50 -19.49 -15.60
#